data_AF-A0A194VWK1-F1
#
_entry.id   AF-A0A194VWK1-F1
#
_cell.length_a   1.000
_cell.length_b   1.000
_cell.length_c   1.000
_cell.angle_alpha   90.00
_cell.angle_beta   90.00
_cell.angle_gamma   90.00
#
_symmetry.space_group_name_H-M   'P 1'
#
loop_
_entity.id
_entity.type
_entity.pdbx_description
1 polymer ?
#
loop_
_entity_poly.entity_id
_entity_poly.type
_entity_poly.pdbx_seq_one_letter_code
_entity_poly.pdbx_strand_id
1 'polypeptide(L)'
;MSVVKDDKRTVNIYAENLVDDPAHPAISAETDAEPPAEPPVSASRSFLAQLVQIPCLIWAFTESNFITFVLPNTAFGVLSALAGPELLQTSPSTGPLTSATILWRALLSVAFNWANVLIFDLQNQTAPQSLAEDLANKPWRPIPSGRITTEQTQQSLFVAIPLCLALNRALGVEREGLYIQVGSYVYNHLRGGDTMARDVLIAVAFYLFNTASLRIVAGSSLKHPAGTYLEDGVLERLQVLDVVSGPRLSPAGYTWVVLISIVILTTMQVQDLKDQAGDRLRCRWTVPLALGDWKSRVSLALLVPFWTGFCACVWWPRGHWAIILPPVFIGATVTIRVLTKRSPKADSNTWKLWCLWGVGLYYLPPASLI
;
A
#
# COMPACT_ATOMS: atom_id res chain seq x y z
N MET A 1 -3.43 15.55 56.04
CA MET A 1 -4.74 14.92 55.75
C MET A 1 -5.10 15.30 54.32
N SER A 2 -4.75 14.44 53.36
CA SER A 2 -5.67 13.46 52.72
C SER A 2 -6.77 14.14 51.90
N VAL A 3 -7.10 13.80 50.67
CA VAL A 3 -6.75 12.72 49.74
C VAL A 3 -7.32 13.22 48.40
N VAL A 4 -6.59 13.00 47.32
CA VAL A 4 -7.08 13.13 45.93
C VAL A 4 -8.01 11.96 45.63
N LYS A 5 -9.25 12.23 45.21
CA LYS A 5 -10.19 11.26 44.60
C LYS A 5 -10.51 11.80 43.19
N ASP A 6 -9.98 11.21 42.13
CA ASP A 6 -10.44 10.00 41.42
C ASP A 6 -11.65 10.33 40.51
N ASP A 7 -11.34 10.63 39.24
CA ASP A 7 -12.31 10.92 38.18
C ASP A 7 -12.15 9.87 37.06
N LYS A 8 -12.68 8.67 37.34
CA LYS A 8 -12.90 7.60 36.35
C LYS A 8 -14.39 7.35 36.24
N ARG A 9 -15.12 8.22 35.53
CA ARG A 9 -16.54 8.00 35.27
C ARG A 9 -16.99 8.47 33.89
N THR A 10 -16.32 8.02 32.82
CA THR A 10 -16.88 8.18 31.47
C THR A 10 -16.48 7.08 30.48
N VAL A 11 -16.66 5.80 30.80
CA VAL A 11 -16.74 4.74 29.75
C VAL A 11 -17.57 3.56 30.28
N ASN A 12 -18.91 3.61 30.19
CA ASN A 12 -19.72 2.38 30.09
C ASN A 12 -21.17 2.68 29.69
N ILE A 13 -21.46 2.81 28.39
CA ILE A 13 -22.86 2.89 27.88
C ILE A 13 -23.10 1.89 26.72
N TYR A 14 -22.27 0.86 26.56
CA TYR A 14 -22.48 -0.16 25.51
C TYR A 14 -22.42 -1.61 26.01
N ALA A 15 -22.38 -1.84 27.33
CA ALA A 15 -22.21 -3.18 27.89
C ALA A 15 -23.47 -3.77 28.56
N GLU A 16 -24.66 -3.20 28.37
CA GLU A 16 -25.84 -3.57 29.18
C GLU A 16 -26.99 -4.30 28.47
N ASN A 17 -26.86 -4.72 27.20
CA ASN A 17 -27.98 -5.36 26.48
C ASN A 17 -27.64 -6.68 25.76
N LEU A 18 -26.74 -7.50 26.30
CA LEU A 18 -26.46 -8.85 25.78
C LEU A 18 -26.32 -9.87 26.92
N VAL A 19 -27.36 -10.01 27.75
CA VAL A 19 -27.55 -11.18 28.61
C VAL A 19 -29.05 -11.46 28.66
N ASP A 20 -29.50 -12.44 27.87
CA ASP A 20 -30.67 -13.29 28.13
C ASP A 20 -30.92 -14.19 26.89
N ASP A 21 -30.13 -15.26 26.76
CA ASP A 21 -30.44 -16.39 25.87
C ASP A 21 -30.30 -17.70 26.69
N PRO A 22 -31.38 -18.45 26.97
CA PRO A 22 -31.38 -19.54 27.95
C PRO A 22 -30.95 -20.91 27.38
N ALA A 23 -29.93 -20.97 26.50
CA ALA A 23 -29.56 -22.21 25.80
C ALA A 23 -28.10 -22.69 25.97
N HIS A 24 -27.35 -22.29 27.00
CA HIS A 24 -26.02 -22.84 27.27
C HIS A 24 -25.74 -23.08 28.78
N PRO A 25 -25.33 -24.30 29.20
CA PRO A 25 -24.99 -24.57 30.58
C PRO A 25 -23.67 -23.91 30.96
N ALA A 26 -23.65 -23.29 32.14
CA ALA A 26 -22.51 -22.59 32.72
C ALA A 26 -21.32 -23.54 32.94
N ILE A 27 -20.18 -23.23 32.33
CA ILE A 27 -18.88 -23.83 32.66
C ILE A 27 -18.25 -22.93 33.73
N SER A 28 -18.27 -23.38 34.97
CA SER A 28 -17.48 -22.80 36.05
C SER A 28 -16.01 -23.17 35.86
N ALA A 29 -15.20 -22.24 35.37
CA ALA A 29 -13.75 -22.37 35.35
C ALA A 29 -13.16 -21.67 36.59
N GLU A 30 -12.68 -22.46 37.55
CA GLU A 30 -11.78 -22.00 38.60
C GLU A 30 -10.59 -21.26 37.97
N THR A 31 -10.35 -20.03 38.41
CA THR A 31 -9.26 -19.17 37.92
C THR A 31 -8.37 -18.77 39.10
N ASP A 32 -7.64 -19.76 39.62
CA ASP A 32 -6.46 -19.53 40.47
C ASP A 32 -5.17 -19.69 39.63
N ALA A 33 -5.12 -19.00 38.49
CA ALA A 33 -3.90 -18.90 37.68
C ALA A 33 -3.16 -17.62 38.05
N GLU A 34 -2.00 -17.79 38.69
CA GLU A 34 -1.04 -16.73 38.98
C GLU A 34 -0.70 -15.97 37.67
N PRO A 35 -0.65 -14.61 37.68
CA PRO A 35 -0.35 -13.85 36.48
C PRO A 35 1.03 -14.23 35.95
N PRO A 36 1.20 -14.39 34.62
CA PRO A 36 2.47 -14.78 34.04
C PRO A 36 3.55 -13.74 34.40
N ALA A 37 4.69 -14.24 34.88
CA ALA A 37 5.84 -13.42 35.23
C ALA A 37 6.20 -12.45 34.09
N GLU A 38 6.44 -11.18 34.44
CA GLU A 38 6.91 -10.17 33.50
C GLU A 38 8.20 -10.67 32.81
N PRO A 39 8.30 -10.53 31.48
CA PRO A 39 9.51 -10.94 30.77
C PRO A 39 10.70 -10.10 31.27
N PRO A 40 11.89 -10.71 31.44
CA PRO A 40 13.05 -10.00 31.95
C PRO A 40 13.40 -8.80 31.06
N VAL A 41 13.67 -7.66 31.72
CA VAL A 41 14.13 -6.43 31.08
C VAL A 41 15.35 -6.74 30.21
N SER A 42 15.15 -6.62 28.91
CA SER A 42 16.07 -6.98 27.82
C SER A 42 17.49 -6.46 28.06
N ALA A 43 18.46 -7.37 28.18
CA ALA A 43 19.87 -7.07 28.03
C ALA A 43 20.13 -6.30 26.71
N SER A 44 20.93 -5.24 26.78
CA SER A 44 21.36 -4.45 25.63
C SER A 44 21.94 -5.35 24.54
N ARG A 45 21.19 -5.63 23.47
CA ARG A 45 21.69 -6.37 22.29
C ARG A 45 22.86 -5.59 21.69
N SER A 46 23.91 -6.30 21.26
CA SER A 46 25.07 -5.67 20.65
C SER A 46 24.68 -4.86 19.41
N PHE A 47 25.41 -3.78 19.12
CA PHE A 47 25.17 -2.92 17.95
C PHE A 47 25.14 -3.72 16.63
N LEU A 48 26.02 -4.73 16.50
CA LEU A 48 26.04 -5.63 15.34
C LEU A 48 24.75 -6.46 15.21
N ALA A 49 24.18 -6.93 16.32
CA ALA A 49 22.91 -7.63 16.30
C ALA A 49 21.76 -6.71 15.85
N GLN A 50 21.80 -5.42 16.22
CA GLN A 50 20.82 -4.43 15.78
C GLN A 50 20.93 -4.14 14.28
N LEU A 51 22.14 -4.07 13.73
CA LEU A 51 22.38 -3.85 12.30
C LEU A 51 21.77 -4.93 11.40
N VAL A 52 21.73 -6.18 11.88
CA VAL A 52 21.09 -7.29 11.16
C VAL A 52 19.59 -7.34 11.44
N GLN A 53 19.18 -7.05 12.67
CA GLN A 53 17.79 -7.18 13.10
C GLN A 53 16.86 -6.18 12.41
N ILE A 54 17.27 -4.91 12.23
CA ILE A 54 16.41 -3.87 11.65
C ILE A 54 15.98 -4.22 10.22
N PRO A 55 16.88 -4.55 9.28
CA PRO A 55 16.48 -4.98 7.93
C PRO A 55 15.57 -6.22 7.93
N CYS A 56 15.84 -7.21 8.80
CA CYS A 56 14.99 -8.39 8.92
C CYS A 56 13.59 -8.04 9.41
N LEU A 57 13.45 -7.10 10.34
CA LEU A 57 12.16 -6.61 10.81
C LEU A 57 11.43 -5.84 9.71
N ILE A 58 12.10 -4.92 9.02
CA ILE A 58 11.53 -4.18 7.88
C ILE A 58 10.97 -5.15 6.84
N TRP A 59 11.75 -6.17 6.47
CA TRP A 59 11.28 -7.21 5.56
C TRP A 59 10.07 -7.95 6.14
N ALA A 60 10.12 -8.42 7.38
CA ALA A 60 9.02 -9.16 7.99
C ALA A 60 7.73 -8.34 8.14
N PHE A 61 7.81 -7.02 8.33
CA PHE A 61 6.64 -6.12 8.30
C PHE A 61 6.01 -6.04 6.91
N THR A 62 6.84 -6.02 5.86
CA THR A 62 6.44 -5.63 4.49
C THR A 62 6.39 -6.78 3.49
N GLU A 63 6.83 -7.98 3.86
CA GLU A 63 7.00 -9.15 2.98
C GLU A 63 5.77 -9.38 2.08
N SER A 64 4.58 -9.38 2.68
CA SER A 64 3.34 -9.63 1.95
C SER A 64 3.06 -8.55 0.90
N ASN A 65 3.40 -7.30 1.19
CA ASN A 65 3.11 -6.13 0.35
C ASN A 65 4.21 -5.86 -0.67
N PHE A 66 5.41 -6.39 -0.49
CA PHE A 66 6.50 -6.16 -1.45
C PHE A 66 6.11 -6.63 -2.85
N ILE A 67 5.65 -7.88 -2.97
CA ILE A 67 5.24 -8.47 -4.26
C ILE A 67 3.89 -7.93 -4.75
N THR A 68 2.94 -7.67 -3.83
CA THR A 68 1.56 -7.35 -4.22
C THR A 68 1.28 -5.85 -4.29
N PHE A 69 2.22 -5.00 -3.86
CA PHE A 69 2.07 -3.55 -3.86
C PHE A 69 3.32 -2.84 -4.38
N VAL A 70 4.50 -3.08 -3.80
CA VAL A 70 5.73 -2.35 -4.17
C VAL A 70 6.10 -2.61 -5.64
N LEU A 71 6.12 -3.87 -6.07
CA LEU A 71 6.45 -4.23 -7.45
C LEU A 71 5.40 -3.73 -8.47
N PRO A 72 4.07 -3.91 -8.27
CA PRO A 72 3.07 -3.40 -9.20
C PRO A 72 3.09 -1.87 -9.37
N ASN A 73 3.22 -1.08 -8.30
CA ASN A 73 3.28 0.38 -8.40
C ASN A 73 4.57 0.84 -9.10
N THR A 74 5.69 0.15 -8.85
CA THR A 74 6.96 0.39 -9.58
C THR A 74 6.80 0.05 -11.07
N ALA A 75 6.17 -1.08 -11.39
CA ALA A 75 5.90 -1.51 -12.75
C ALA A 75 4.98 -0.52 -13.49
N PHE A 76 3.98 0.04 -12.81
CA PHE A 76 3.16 1.12 -13.36
C PHE A 76 4.03 2.31 -13.78
N GLY A 77 4.92 2.76 -12.89
CA GLY A 77 5.82 3.88 -13.15
C GLY A 77 6.74 3.63 -14.34
N VAL A 78 7.35 2.44 -14.42
CA VAL A 78 8.24 2.05 -15.52
C VAL A 78 7.50 1.95 -16.84
N LEU A 79 6.41 1.17 -16.89
CA LEU A 79 5.67 0.95 -18.14
C LEU A 79 5.01 2.23 -18.65
N SER A 80 4.51 3.07 -17.74
CA SER A 80 3.94 4.37 -18.12
C SER A 80 5.00 5.36 -18.59
N ALA A 81 6.22 5.34 -18.02
CA ALA A 81 7.32 6.18 -18.50
C ALA A 81 7.81 5.74 -19.89
N LEU A 82 7.78 4.44 -20.19
CA LEU A 82 8.11 3.91 -21.52
C LEU A 82 7.11 4.32 -22.61
N ALA A 83 5.88 4.68 -22.25
CA ALA A 83 4.91 5.25 -23.19
C ALA A 83 5.27 6.69 -23.62
N GLY A 84 6.25 7.32 -22.95
CA GLY A 84 6.84 8.58 -23.39
C GLY A 84 5.84 9.74 -23.46
N PRO A 85 5.85 10.56 -24.53
CA PRO A 85 5.04 11.77 -24.66
C PRO A 85 3.52 11.55 -24.54
N GLU A 86 3.03 10.32 -24.78
CA GLU A 86 1.60 10.00 -24.62
C GLU A 86 1.15 10.21 -23.17
N LEU A 87 1.97 9.81 -22.19
CA LEU A 87 1.63 9.91 -20.76
C LEU A 87 2.39 11.03 -20.03
N LEU A 88 3.43 11.60 -20.65
CA LEU A 88 4.31 12.60 -20.06
C LEU A 88 4.36 13.88 -20.90
N GLN A 89 4.38 15.04 -20.25
CA GLN A 89 4.73 16.30 -20.89
C GLN A 89 6.25 16.36 -21.04
N THR A 90 6.77 15.97 -22.21
CA THR A 90 8.20 16.04 -22.51
C THR A 90 8.59 17.42 -23.00
N SER A 91 9.66 18.00 -22.46
CA SER A 91 10.32 19.16 -23.08
C SER A 91 11.25 18.68 -24.21
N PRO A 92 11.42 19.46 -25.30
CA PRO A 92 12.25 19.09 -26.43
C PRO A 92 13.75 18.88 -26.11
N SER A 93 14.20 19.21 -24.90
CA SER A 93 15.59 19.09 -24.43
C SER A 93 15.91 17.80 -23.66
N THR A 94 14.95 16.88 -23.48
CA THR A 94 15.23 15.57 -22.86
C THR A 94 15.78 14.60 -23.90
N GLY A 95 17.09 14.32 -23.85
CA GLY A 95 17.70 13.25 -24.63
C GLY A 95 17.10 11.87 -24.32
N PRO A 96 17.35 10.85 -25.15
CA PRO A 96 16.76 9.52 -24.99
C PRO A 96 17.15 8.91 -23.65
N LEU A 97 16.18 8.31 -22.96
CA LEU A 97 16.40 7.61 -21.69
C LEU A 97 17.23 6.35 -21.95
N THR A 98 18.45 6.29 -21.40
CA THR A 98 19.25 5.05 -21.47
C THR A 98 18.63 3.97 -20.58
N SER A 99 18.82 2.69 -20.94
CA SER A 99 18.37 1.56 -20.12
C SER A 99 18.93 1.60 -18.69
N ALA A 100 20.17 2.09 -18.53
CA ALA A 100 20.79 2.29 -17.22
C ALA A 100 20.06 3.35 -16.39
N THR A 101 19.64 4.46 -17.01
CA THR A 101 18.83 5.50 -16.34
C THR A 101 17.47 4.97 -15.92
N ILE A 102 16.80 4.20 -16.78
CA ILE A 102 15.49 3.59 -16.46
C ILE A 102 15.64 2.63 -15.28
N LEU A 103 16.64 1.75 -15.30
CA LEU A 103 16.90 0.81 -14.21
C LEU A 103 17.17 1.54 -12.89
N TRP A 104 18.06 2.54 -12.89
CA TRP A 104 18.36 3.31 -11.68
C TRP A 104 17.11 3.97 -11.10
N ARG A 105 16.28 4.61 -11.94
CA ARG A 105 15.06 5.26 -11.46
C ARG A 105 13.97 4.27 -11.06
N ALA A 106 13.93 3.08 -11.65
CA ALA A 106 13.08 1.99 -11.17
C ALA A 106 13.46 1.58 -9.74
N LEU A 107 14.77 1.48 -9.43
CA LEU A 107 15.24 1.21 -8.06
C LEU A 107 14.86 2.34 -7.08
N LEU A 108 14.95 3.60 -7.51
CA LEU A 108 14.46 4.72 -6.71
C LEU A 108 12.95 4.65 -6.46
N SER A 109 12.17 4.24 -7.47
CA SER A 109 10.73 4.02 -7.32
C SER A 109 10.42 2.87 -6.38
N VAL A 110 11.21 1.78 -6.39
CA VAL A 110 11.12 0.71 -5.37
C VAL A 110 11.37 1.28 -3.98
N ALA A 111 12.42 2.08 -3.80
CA ALA A 111 12.74 2.70 -2.51
C ALA A 111 11.59 3.58 -2.00
N PHE A 112 11.01 4.42 -2.87
CA PHE A 112 9.83 5.24 -2.56
C PHE A 112 8.63 4.39 -2.13
N ASN A 113 8.26 3.40 -2.96
CA ASN A 113 7.10 2.56 -2.73
C ASN A 113 7.27 1.76 -1.42
N TRP A 114 8.45 1.19 -1.21
CA TRP A 114 8.74 0.36 -0.04
C TRP A 114 8.80 1.18 1.26
N ALA A 115 9.40 2.37 1.24
CA ALA A 115 9.47 3.24 2.41
C ALA A 115 8.08 3.71 2.88
N ASN A 116 7.20 4.10 1.95
CA ASN A 116 5.86 4.55 2.32
C ASN A 116 4.97 3.37 2.76
N VAL A 117 5.08 2.20 2.13
CA VAL A 117 4.40 0.98 2.58
C VAL A 117 4.89 0.52 3.95
N LEU A 118 6.18 0.67 4.25
CA LEU A 118 6.70 0.37 5.59
C LEU A 118 5.98 1.19 6.66
N ILE A 119 5.78 2.49 6.45
CA ILE A 119 5.03 3.31 7.42
C ILE A 119 3.60 2.82 7.57
N PHE A 120 2.94 2.51 6.46
CA PHE A 120 1.59 1.95 6.47
C PHE A 120 1.54 0.64 7.26
N ASP A 121 2.47 -0.29 7.04
CA ASP A 121 2.50 -1.60 7.70
C ASP A 121 2.82 -1.50 9.19
N LEU A 122 3.75 -0.62 9.58
CA LEU A 122 4.02 -0.34 10.99
C LEU A 122 2.76 0.19 11.68
N GLN A 123 2.08 1.18 11.10
CA GLN A 123 0.83 1.73 11.67
C GLN A 123 -0.27 0.66 11.71
N ASN A 124 -0.45 -0.09 10.63
CA ASN A 124 -1.51 -1.09 10.48
C ASN A 124 -1.43 -2.20 11.53
N GLN A 125 -0.21 -2.60 11.93
CA GLN A 125 -0.01 -3.68 12.89
C GLN A 125 -0.07 -3.23 14.36
N THR A 126 -0.07 -1.91 14.64
CA THR A 126 -0.04 -1.39 16.02
C THR A 126 -1.41 -1.22 16.70
N ALA A 127 -2.53 -1.38 15.98
CA ALA A 127 -3.85 -1.28 16.60
C ALA A 127 -4.15 -2.53 17.45
N PRO A 128 -4.83 -2.40 18.61
CA PRO A 128 -5.13 -3.54 19.48
C PRO A 128 -5.87 -4.68 18.77
N GLN A 129 -6.78 -4.33 17.85
CA GLN A 129 -7.56 -5.29 17.07
C GLN A 129 -6.73 -5.98 15.96
N SER A 130 -5.57 -5.44 15.59
CA SER A 130 -4.70 -5.99 14.55
C SER A 130 -4.04 -7.31 14.98
N LEU A 131 -3.81 -7.53 16.28
CA LEU A 131 -3.15 -8.74 16.75
C LEU A 131 -4.00 -9.99 16.47
N ALA A 132 -5.29 -9.96 16.81
CA ALA A 132 -6.19 -11.08 16.56
C ALA A 132 -6.38 -11.33 15.04
N GLU A 133 -6.50 -10.26 14.24
CA GLU A 133 -6.55 -10.34 12.78
C GLU A 133 -5.29 -11.01 12.21
N ASP A 134 -4.10 -10.55 12.61
CA ASP A 134 -2.85 -11.05 12.09
C ASP A 134 -2.53 -12.45 12.61
N LEU A 135 -2.92 -12.84 13.81
CA LEU A 135 -2.80 -14.24 14.26
C LEU A 135 -3.62 -15.19 13.37
N ALA A 136 -4.80 -14.77 12.92
CA ALA A 136 -5.65 -15.57 12.03
C ALA A 136 -5.12 -15.63 10.59
N ASN A 137 -4.67 -14.50 10.04
CA ASN A 137 -4.31 -14.40 8.61
C ASN A 137 -2.79 -14.52 8.35
N LYS A 138 -1.96 -13.98 9.25
CA LYS A 138 -0.52 -13.72 9.05
C LYS A 138 0.32 -13.91 10.33
N PRO A 139 0.28 -15.09 10.99
CA PRO A 139 0.90 -15.30 12.31
C PRO A 139 2.42 -15.16 12.33
N TRP A 140 3.08 -15.15 11.16
CA TRP A 140 4.52 -14.96 11.03
C TRP A 140 4.97 -13.48 11.13
N ARG A 141 4.04 -12.52 11.12
CA ARG A 141 4.35 -11.09 11.21
C ARG A 141 5.10 -10.74 12.51
N PRO A 142 5.86 -9.63 12.55
CA PRO A 142 6.75 -9.33 13.67
C PRO A 142 6.08 -9.27 15.04
N ILE A 143 4.91 -8.62 15.16
CA ILE A 143 4.20 -8.49 16.43
C ILE A 143 3.57 -9.83 16.86
N PRO A 144 2.75 -10.53 16.02
CA PRO A 144 2.18 -11.83 16.39
C PRO A 144 3.22 -12.90 16.74
N SER A 145 4.39 -12.88 16.09
CA SER A 145 5.48 -13.83 16.34
C SER A 145 6.40 -13.43 17.51
N GLY A 146 6.09 -12.34 18.23
CA GLY A 146 6.85 -11.89 19.40
C GLY A 146 8.24 -11.34 19.10
N ARG A 147 8.54 -10.95 17.84
CA ARG A 147 9.86 -10.43 17.43
C ARG A 147 10.08 -8.97 17.84
N ILE A 148 8.99 -8.22 18.02
CA ILE A 148 8.95 -6.81 18.42
C ILE A 148 7.60 -6.53 19.09
N THR A 149 7.55 -5.66 20.09
CA THR A 149 6.29 -5.28 20.74
C THR A 149 5.56 -4.18 19.96
N THR A 150 4.28 -3.97 20.29
CA THR A 150 3.48 -2.87 19.75
C THR A 150 4.10 -1.52 20.09
N GLU A 151 4.56 -1.34 21.32
CA GLU A 151 5.16 -0.10 21.83
C GLU A 151 6.47 0.21 21.11
N GLN A 152 7.32 -0.80 20.91
CA GLN A 152 8.57 -0.67 20.14
C GLN A 152 8.28 -0.29 18.69
N THR A 153 7.24 -0.89 18.09
CA THR A 153 6.79 -0.56 16.73
C THR A 153 6.31 0.89 16.64
N GLN A 154 5.51 1.35 17.60
CA GLN A 154 5.06 2.74 17.70
C GLN A 154 6.23 3.71 17.90
N GLN A 155 7.19 3.37 18.76
CA GLN A 155 8.40 4.18 18.96
C GLN A 155 9.24 4.31 17.68
N SER A 156 9.30 3.26 16.86
CA SER A 156 10.03 3.31 15.59
C SER A 156 9.46 4.34 14.60
N LEU A 157 8.15 4.65 14.68
CA LEU A 157 7.49 5.62 13.79
C LEU A 157 8.03 7.04 13.95
N PHE A 158 8.53 7.42 15.14
CA PHE A 158 9.14 8.74 15.38
C PHE A 158 10.36 8.99 14.49
N VAL A 159 11.06 7.94 14.08
CA VAL A 159 12.23 8.02 13.19
C VAL A 159 11.84 7.67 11.75
N ALA A 160 11.01 6.63 11.56
CA ALA A 160 10.66 6.14 10.24
C ALA A 160 9.87 7.18 9.41
N ILE A 161 8.92 7.91 10.02
CA ILE A 161 8.10 8.90 9.30
C ILE A 161 8.96 10.07 8.77
N PRO A 162 9.80 10.76 9.58
CA PRO A 162 10.67 11.81 9.07
C PRO A 162 11.62 11.34 7.96
N LEU A 163 12.20 10.13 8.11
CA LEU A 163 13.08 9.57 7.07
C LEU A 163 12.34 9.28 5.77
N CYS A 164 11.11 8.75 5.85
CA CYS A 164 10.26 8.52 4.69
C CYS A 164 9.90 9.83 3.97
N LEU A 165 9.52 10.87 4.72
CA LEU A 165 9.23 12.20 4.15
C LEU A 165 10.47 12.86 3.54
N ALA A 166 11.63 12.71 4.17
CA ALA A 166 12.90 13.19 3.63
C ALA A 166 13.25 12.49 2.31
N LEU A 167 13.07 11.17 2.23
CA LEU A 167 13.22 10.40 0.99
C LEU A 167 12.25 10.89 -0.09
N ASN A 168 10.96 11.06 0.25
CA ASN A 168 9.95 11.55 -0.68
C ASN A 168 10.32 12.93 -1.25
N ARG A 169 10.86 13.83 -0.41
CA ARG A 169 11.38 15.14 -0.84
C ARG A 169 12.62 15.03 -1.71
N ALA A 170 13.57 14.16 -1.36
CA ALA A 170 14.76 13.94 -2.18
C ALA A 170 14.42 13.42 -3.59
N LEU A 171 13.31 12.68 -3.70
CA LEU A 171 12.77 12.15 -4.95
C LEU A 171 11.79 13.10 -5.67
N GLY A 172 11.57 14.33 -5.16
CA GLY A 172 10.70 15.33 -5.78
C GLY A 172 9.22 14.93 -5.88
N VAL A 173 8.76 14.09 -4.94
CA VAL A 173 7.37 13.58 -4.81
C VAL A 173 6.84 13.79 -3.39
N GLU A 174 7.26 14.87 -2.73
CA GLU A 174 6.89 15.19 -1.35
C GLU A 174 5.38 15.41 -1.18
N ARG A 175 4.69 15.91 -2.21
CA ARG A 175 3.24 16.14 -2.16
C ARG A 175 2.49 14.82 -2.10
N GLU A 176 2.81 13.91 -3.03
CA GLU A 176 2.25 12.56 -3.06
C GLU A 176 2.61 11.81 -1.77
N GLY A 177 3.87 11.88 -1.35
CA GLY A 177 4.35 11.30 -0.09
C GLY A 177 3.57 11.80 1.13
N LEU A 178 3.37 13.12 1.26
CA LEU A 178 2.61 13.70 2.37
C LEU A 178 1.16 13.22 2.38
N TYR A 179 0.47 13.22 1.23
CA TYR A 179 -0.90 12.74 1.14
C TYR A 179 -1.03 11.25 1.42
N ILE A 180 -0.03 10.44 1.05
CA ILE A 180 0.04 9.03 1.42
C ILE A 180 0.14 8.89 2.95
N GLN A 181 0.95 9.70 3.62
CA GLN A 181 1.05 9.67 5.09
C GLN A 181 -0.28 10.06 5.77
N VAL A 182 -0.94 11.11 5.27
CA VAL A 182 -2.28 11.51 5.75
C VAL A 182 -3.29 10.39 5.51
N GLY A 183 -3.30 9.80 4.32
CA GLY A 183 -4.17 8.68 3.97
C GLY A 183 -3.93 7.45 4.86
N SER A 184 -2.67 7.13 5.16
CA SER A 184 -2.31 6.05 6.08
C SER A 184 -2.83 6.29 7.50
N TYR A 185 -2.73 7.54 7.98
CA TYR A 185 -3.30 7.93 9.26
C TYR A 185 -4.83 7.79 9.28
N VAL A 186 -5.53 8.28 8.25
CA VAL A 186 -6.98 8.16 8.12
C VAL A 186 -7.40 6.68 8.03
N TYR A 187 -6.67 5.87 7.28
CA TYR A 187 -6.96 4.45 7.11
C TYR A 187 -6.77 3.69 8.42
N ASN A 188 -5.63 3.85 9.08
CA ASN A 188 -5.24 3.04 10.24
C ASN A 188 -5.74 3.61 11.57
N HIS A 189 -5.45 4.88 11.85
CA HIS A 189 -5.70 5.49 13.16
C HIS A 189 -7.16 5.96 13.31
N LEU A 190 -7.71 6.61 12.27
CA LEU A 190 -9.14 6.97 12.25
C LEU A 190 -10.04 5.81 11.83
N ARG A 191 -9.46 4.61 11.62
CA ARG A 191 -10.17 3.38 11.29
C ARG A 191 -10.99 3.45 9.99
N GLY A 192 -10.65 4.35 9.07
CA GLY A 192 -11.29 4.41 7.76
C GLY A 192 -11.21 3.07 7.01
N GLY A 193 -10.11 2.32 7.23
CA GLY A 193 -9.91 0.98 6.67
C GLY A 193 -10.81 -0.11 7.24
N ASP A 194 -11.58 0.16 8.30
CA ASP A 194 -12.58 -0.78 8.83
C ASP A 194 -13.99 -0.51 8.26
N THR A 195 -14.16 0.55 7.47
CA THR A 195 -15.47 1.06 6.99
C THR A 195 -15.67 0.88 5.48
N MET A 196 -16.84 1.24 4.96
CA MET A 196 -17.12 1.32 3.52
C MET A 196 -16.19 2.27 2.75
N ALA A 197 -15.55 3.23 3.42
CA ALA A 197 -14.60 4.15 2.79
C ALA A 197 -13.26 3.49 2.43
N ARG A 198 -12.99 2.27 2.94
CA ARG A 198 -11.73 1.55 2.76
C ARG A 198 -11.28 1.47 1.31
N ASP A 199 -12.14 0.97 0.42
CA ASP A 199 -11.75 0.73 -0.98
C ASP A 199 -11.52 2.04 -1.73
N VAL A 200 -12.22 3.12 -1.35
CA VAL A 200 -11.98 4.48 -1.85
C VAL A 200 -10.63 5.01 -1.37
N LEU A 201 -10.30 4.85 -0.09
CA LEU A 201 -9.00 5.23 0.45
C LEU A 201 -7.86 4.47 -0.24
N ILE A 202 -8.05 3.18 -0.51
CA ILE A 202 -7.09 2.36 -1.25
C ILE A 202 -6.93 2.88 -2.68
N ALA A 203 -8.01 3.17 -3.39
CA ALA A 203 -7.95 3.69 -4.76
C ALA A 203 -7.23 5.05 -4.85
N VAL A 204 -7.46 5.93 -3.88
CA VAL A 204 -6.74 7.21 -3.73
C VAL A 204 -5.26 6.98 -3.42
N ALA A 205 -4.93 6.03 -2.55
CA ALA A 205 -3.54 5.67 -2.28
C ALA A 205 -2.85 5.21 -3.57
N PHE A 206 -3.45 4.28 -4.32
CA PHE A 206 -2.90 3.83 -5.60
C PHE A 206 -2.75 4.96 -6.62
N TYR A 207 -3.68 5.93 -6.67
CA TYR A 207 -3.51 7.14 -7.50
C TYR A 207 -2.20 7.87 -7.17
N LEU A 208 -1.94 8.10 -5.87
CA LEU A 208 -0.76 8.81 -5.38
C LEU A 208 0.53 8.01 -5.64
N PHE A 209 0.54 6.71 -5.31
CA PHE A 209 1.68 5.83 -5.50
C PHE A 209 2.05 5.66 -6.99
N ASN A 210 1.06 5.47 -7.86
CA ASN A 210 1.27 5.35 -9.30
C ASN A 210 1.75 6.67 -9.92
N THR A 211 1.17 7.80 -9.52
CA THR A 211 1.62 9.14 -9.96
C THR A 211 3.08 9.39 -9.56
N ALA A 212 3.42 9.14 -8.29
CA ALA A 212 4.78 9.31 -7.80
C ALA A 212 5.76 8.37 -8.50
N SER A 213 5.41 7.09 -8.66
CA SER A 213 6.25 6.10 -9.36
C SER A 213 6.54 6.53 -10.80
N LEU A 214 5.53 7.01 -11.53
CA LEU A 214 5.71 7.55 -12.88
C LEU A 214 6.63 8.77 -12.89
N ARG A 215 6.42 9.74 -11.99
CA ARG A 215 7.27 10.94 -11.88
C ARG A 215 8.73 10.58 -11.60
N ILE A 216 8.97 9.66 -10.66
CA ILE A 216 10.32 9.22 -10.30
C ILE A 216 11.02 8.60 -11.52
N VAL A 217 10.35 7.68 -12.24
CA VAL A 217 10.94 7.03 -13.42
C VAL A 217 11.13 8.02 -14.58
N ALA A 218 10.19 8.94 -14.77
CA ALA A 218 10.30 10.01 -15.76
C ALA A 218 11.44 10.99 -15.47
N GLY A 219 11.82 11.15 -14.20
CA GLY A 219 13.00 11.92 -13.79
C GLY A 219 12.73 13.12 -12.91
N SER A 220 11.74 13.05 -12.01
CA SER A 220 11.65 13.97 -10.89
C SER A 220 12.82 13.73 -9.94
N SER A 221 13.97 14.34 -10.21
CA SER A 221 15.06 14.41 -9.25
C SER A 221 15.48 15.85 -9.12
N LEU A 222 15.79 16.27 -7.89
CA LEU A 222 16.40 17.56 -7.62
C LEU A 222 17.70 17.62 -8.43
N LYS A 223 17.77 18.48 -9.45
CA LYS A 223 19.08 18.99 -9.86
C LYS A 223 19.55 19.85 -8.69
N HIS A 224 20.77 19.61 -8.21
CA HIS A 224 21.47 20.65 -7.46
C HIS A 224 21.37 21.93 -8.30
N PRO A 225 21.08 23.11 -7.70
CA PRO A 225 21.21 24.35 -8.44
C PRO A 225 22.64 24.36 -8.98
N ALA A 226 22.78 24.31 -10.30
CA ALA A 226 24.04 24.64 -10.92
C ALA A 226 24.30 26.08 -10.48
N GLY A 227 25.33 26.28 -9.66
CA GLY A 227 25.70 27.60 -9.17
C GLY A 227 25.80 28.53 -10.37
N THR A 228 24.86 29.46 -10.47
CA THR A 228 25.01 30.59 -11.36
C THR A 228 25.96 31.51 -10.61
N TYR A 229 27.22 31.57 -11.03
CA TYR A 229 28.10 32.64 -10.59
C TYR A 229 27.50 33.94 -11.11
N LEU A 230 26.98 34.77 -10.20
CA LEU A 230 26.75 36.18 -10.49
C LEU A 230 28.10 36.89 -10.35
N GLU A 231 28.40 37.80 -11.28
CA GLU A 231 29.69 38.50 -11.35
C GLU A 231 30.00 39.40 -10.12
N ASP A 232 29.07 39.57 -9.17
CA ASP A 232 29.17 40.63 -8.15
C ASP A 232 28.96 40.18 -6.69
N GLY A 233 29.59 39.08 -6.25
CA GLY A 233 30.05 38.90 -4.86
C GLY A 233 29.06 39.00 -3.68
N VAL A 234 27.74 39.04 -3.90
CA VAL A 234 26.72 39.06 -2.84
C VAL A 234 26.00 37.71 -2.78
N LEU A 235 26.27 36.95 -1.73
CA LEU A 235 25.51 35.74 -1.37
C LEU A 235 24.09 36.14 -0.98
N GLU A 236 23.16 36.10 -1.94
CA GLU A 236 21.75 36.16 -1.60
C GLU A 236 21.37 34.89 -0.81
N ARG A 237 20.91 35.12 0.41
CA ARG A 237 20.50 34.13 1.39
C ARG A 237 19.40 33.22 0.85
N LEU A 238 19.49 31.93 1.20
CA LEU A 238 18.37 30.99 1.28
C LEU A 238 17.45 30.99 0.04
N GLN A 239 17.98 30.64 -1.12
CA GLN A 239 17.13 30.02 -2.14
C GLN A 239 16.61 28.70 -1.55
N VAL A 240 15.39 28.75 -1.04
CA VAL A 240 14.52 27.59 -0.79
C VAL A 240 14.78 26.63 -1.95
N LEU A 241 15.34 25.44 -1.66
CA LEU A 241 15.53 24.35 -2.61
C LEU A 241 14.42 24.39 -3.66
N ASP A 242 14.73 24.94 -4.83
CA ASP A 242 13.77 25.01 -5.92
C ASP A 242 13.46 23.57 -6.26
N VAL A 243 12.29 23.12 -5.84
CA VAL A 243 11.76 21.82 -6.19
C VAL A 243 11.54 21.89 -7.68
N VAL A 244 12.56 21.49 -8.46
CA VAL A 244 12.44 21.33 -9.89
C VAL A 244 11.29 20.36 -10.09
N SER A 245 10.16 20.89 -10.55
CA SER A 245 8.99 20.10 -10.87
C SER A 245 9.43 19.08 -11.90
N GLY A 246 9.51 17.80 -11.50
CA GLY A 246 9.78 16.72 -12.43
C GLY A 246 8.79 16.71 -13.59
N PRO A 247 9.00 15.85 -14.60
CA PRO A 247 8.11 15.76 -15.75
C PRO A 247 6.66 15.65 -15.29
N ARG A 248 5.83 16.57 -15.77
CA ARG A 248 4.40 16.57 -15.46
C ARG A 248 3.73 15.49 -16.30
N LEU A 249 2.70 14.87 -15.74
CA LEU A 249 1.85 13.95 -16.51
C LEU A 249 1.12 14.74 -17.60
N SER A 250 0.96 14.15 -18.78
CA SER A 250 0.06 14.68 -19.80
C SER A 250 -1.40 14.55 -19.32
N PRO A 251 -2.37 15.22 -19.95
CA PRO A 251 -3.79 14.97 -19.67
C PRO A 251 -4.18 13.50 -19.83
N ALA A 252 -3.60 12.79 -20.80
CA ALA A 252 -3.77 11.35 -20.98
C ALA A 252 -3.09 10.56 -19.85
N GLY A 253 -1.92 11.01 -19.38
CA GLY A 253 -1.26 10.54 -18.16
C GLY A 253 -2.17 10.54 -16.94
N TYR A 254 -2.78 11.68 -16.64
CA TYR A 254 -3.73 11.80 -15.53
C TYR A 254 -4.96 10.92 -15.73
N THR A 255 -5.52 10.90 -16.94
CA THR A 255 -6.65 10.03 -17.29
C THR A 255 -6.30 8.56 -17.05
N TRP A 256 -5.09 8.14 -17.43
CA TRP A 256 -4.63 6.75 -17.26
C TRP A 256 -4.48 6.36 -15.79
N VAL A 257 -3.86 7.21 -14.96
CA VAL A 257 -3.75 6.96 -13.52
C VAL A 257 -5.13 6.87 -12.88
N VAL A 258 -6.05 7.79 -13.21
CA VAL A 258 -7.43 7.78 -12.70
C VAL A 258 -8.17 6.50 -13.13
N LEU A 259 -8.03 6.10 -14.39
CA LEU A 259 -8.65 4.87 -14.90
C LEU A 259 -8.15 3.65 -14.12
N ILE A 260 -6.84 3.51 -13.91
CA ILE A 260 -6.27 2.43 -13.09
C ILE A 260 -6.78 2.50 -11.64
N SER A 261 -6.90 3.68 -11.04
CA SER A 261 -7.50 3.82 -9.71
C SER A 261 -8.96 3.36 -9.65
N ILE A 262 -9.76 3.55 -10.71
CA ILE A 262 -11.13 3.05 -10.80
C ILE A 262 -11.15 1.53 -10.97
N VAL A 263 -10.24 0.96 -11.78
CA VAL A 263 -10.07 -0.50 -11.89
C VAL A 263 -9.80 -1.09 -10.51
N ILE A 264 -8.88 -0.48 -9.76
CA ILE A 264 -8.54 -0.90 -8.41
C ILE A 264 -9.75 -0.76 -7.47
N LEU A 265 -10.40 0.40 -7.43
CA LEU A 265 -11.58 0.64 -6.59
C LEU A 265 -12.64 -0.46 -6.73
N THR A 266 -12.91 -0.87 -7.98
CA THR A 266 -13.99 -1.82 -8.26
C THR A 266 -13.58 -3.29 -8.11
N THR A 267 -12.27 -3.59 -8.13
CA THR A 267 -11.78 -4.97 -8.09
C THR A 267 -10.89 -5.31 -6.89
N MET A 268 -10.57 -4.34 -6.02
CA MET A 268 -9.70 -4.54 -4.84
C MET A 268 -10.23 -5.61 -3.88
N GLN A 269 -11.55 -5.79 -3.81
CA GLN A 269 -12.22 -6.82 -3.01
C GLN A 269 -11.70 -8.26 -3.24
N VAL A 270 -10.96 -8.52 -4.33
CA VAL A 270 -10.26 -9.81 -4.53
C VAL A 270 -9.27 -10.12 -3.38
N GLN A 271 -8.67 -9.10 -2.76
CA GLN A 271 -7.74 -9.30 -1.65
C GLN A 271 -8.47 -9.84 -0.41
N ASP A 272 -9.74 -9.44 -0.24
CA ASP A 272 -10.52 -9.73 0.95
C ASP A 272 -10.96 -11.19 0.98
N LEU A 273 -11.03 -11.85 -0.17
CA LEU A 273 -11.41 -13.26 -0.27
C LEU A 273 -10.53 -14.17 0.60
N LYS A 274 -9.21 -13.88 0.68
CA LYS A 274 -8.27 -14.66 1.50
C LYS A 274 -8.24 -14.23 2.97
N ASP A 275 -8.71 -13.02 3.28
CA ASP A 275 -8.55 -12.36 4.59
C ASP A 275 -9.84 -12.36 5.44
N GLN A 276 -10.94 -12.96 4.94
CA GLN A 276 -12.26 -12.95 5.59
C GLN A 276 -12.27 -13.40 7.07
N ALA A 277 -11.37 -14.31 7.47
CA ALA A 277 -11.29 -14.77 8.85
C ALA A 277 -10.81 -13.65 9.78
N GLY A 278 -9.67 -13.03 9.48
CA GLY A 278 -9.19 -11.86 10.22
C GLY A 278 -10.10 -10.64 10.09
N ASP A 279 -10.72 -10.41 8.91
CA ASP A 279 -11.66 -9.29 8.73
C ASP A 279 -12.90 -9.43 9.64
N ARG A 280 -13.38 -10.66 9.88
CA ARG A 280 -14.44 -10.93 10.87
C ARG A 280 -13.99 -10.60 12.29
N LEU A 281 -12.77 -11.01 12.68
CA LEU A 281 -12.23 -10.73 14.03
C LEU A 281 -12.02 -9.23 14.28
N ARG A 282 -11.67 -8.48 13.23
CA ARG A 282 -11.52 -7.01 13.29
C ARG A 282 -12.83 -6.25 13.10
N CYS A 283 -13.92 -6.95 12.82
CA CYS A 283 -15.21 -6.35 12.46
C CYS A 283 -15.11 -5.37 11.29
N ARG A 284 -14.30 -5.70 10.26
CA ARG A 284 -14.19 -4.87 9.06
C ARG A 284 -15.41 -5.02 8.16
N TRP A 285 -15.80 -3.91 7.54
CA TRP A 285 -16.70 -3.96 6.41
C TRP A 285 -15.90 -4.26 5.13
N THR A 286 -16.08 -5.47 4.58
CA THR A 286 -15.52 -5.88 3.27
C THR A 286 -16.60 -6.48 2.39
N VAL A 287 -16.44 -6.38 1.07
CA VAL A 287 -17.48 -6.84 0.12
C VAL A 287 -17.84 -8.32 0.29
N PRO A 288 -16.88 -9.26 0.49
CA PRO A 288 -17.21 -10.66 0.75
C PRO A 288 -18.02 -10.89 2.03
N LEU A 289 -17.84 -10.06 3.06
CA LEU A 289 -18.60 -10.15 4.32
C LEU A 289 -19.97 -9.47 4.21
N ALA A 290 -20.06 -8.34 3.50
CA ALA A 290 -21.29 -7.55 3.38
C ALA A 290 -22.27 -8.12 2.35
N LEU A 291 -21.78 -8.51 1.17
CA LEU A 291 -22.62 -9.03 0.06
C LEU A 291 -22.61 -10.55 -0.03
N GLY A 292 -21.64 -11.20 0.63
CA GLY A 292 -21.41 -12.64 0.58
C GLY A 292 -20.32 -13.03 -0.43
N ASP A 293 -19.55 -14.05 -0.06
CA ASP A 293 -18.40 -14.58 -0.82
C ASP A 293 -18.73 -14.84 -2.28
N TRP A 294 -19.84 -15.54 -2.57
CA TRP A 294 -20.23 -15.86 -3.95
C TRP A 294 -20.53 -14.63 -4.80
N LYS A 295 -21.26 -13.63 -4.26
CA LYS A 295 -21.58 -12.40 -5.00
C LYS A 295 -20.32 -11.58 -5.28
N SER A 296 -19.39 -11.52 -4.32
CA SER A 296 -18.09 -10.88 -4.53
C SER A 296 -17.32 -11.57 -5.67
N ARG A 297 -17.24 -12.90 -5.67
CA ARG A 297 -16.59 -13.69 -6.73
C ARG A 297 -17.20 -13.48 -8.11
N VAL A 298 -18.53 -13.50 -8.22
CA VAL A 298 -19.23 -13.22 -9.48
C VAL A 298 -18.97 -11.80 -9.95
N SER A 299 -18.97 -10.81 -9.06
CA SER A 299 -18.68 -9.43 -9.43
C SER A 299 -17.26 -9.28 -9.99
N LEU A 300 -16.26 -9.93 -9.40
CA LEU A 300 -14.88 -9.96 -9.90
C LEU A 300 -14.79 -10.65 -11.26
N ALA A 301 -15.52 -11.76 -11.45
CA ALA A 301 -15.58 -12.49 -12.72
C ALA A 301 -16.21 -11.69 -13.86
N LEU A 302 -17.00 -10.65 -13.56
CA LEU A 302 -17.55 -9.70 -14.53
C LEU A 302 -16.62 -8.50 -14.75
N LEU A 303 -16.12 -7.91 -13.65
CA LEU A 303 -15.34 -6.67 -13.68
C LEU A 303 -13.93 -6.87 -14.28
N VAL A 304 -13.26 -8.00 -14.02
CA VAL A 304 -11.91 -8.25 -14.55
C VAL A 304 -11.93 -8.34 -16.09
N PRO A 305 -12.81 -9.14 -16.73
CA PRO A 305 -12.93 -9.12 -18.19
C PRO A 305 -13.40 -7.78 -18.74
N PHE A 306 -14.36 -7.11 -18.07
CA PHE A 306 -14.83 -5.78 -18.47
C PHE A 306 -13.69 -4.77 -18.55
N TRP A 307 -12.90 -4.62 -17.47
CA TRP A 307 -11.77 -3.68 -17.44
C TRP A 307 -10.66 -4.07 -18.39
N THR A 308 -10.44 -5.37 -18.61
CA THR A 308 -9.49 -5.85 -19.63
C THR A 308 -9.90 -5.35 -21.02
N GLY A 309 -11.16 -5.53 -21.40
CA GLY A 309 -11.69 -5.04 -22.68
C GLY A 309 -11.70 -3.52 -22.77
N PHE A 310 -12.17 -2.84 -21.72
CA PHE A 310 -12.26 -1.38 -21.70
C PHE A 310 -10.90 -0.70 -21.82
N CYS A 311 -9.93 -1.11 -21.00
CA CYS A 311 -8.56 -0.58 -21.07
C CYS A 311 -7.92 -0.89 -22.43
N ALA A 312 -8.21 -2.08 -23.00
CA ALA A 312 -7.75 -2.39 -24.34
C ALA A 312 -8.36 -1.44 -25.38
N CYS A 313 -9.67 -1.17 -25.36
CA CYS A 313 -10.32 -0.23 -26.28
C CYS A 313 -9.74 1.19 -26.20
N VAL A 314 -9.25 1.63 -25.03
CA VAL A 314 -8.60 2.94 -24.86
C VAL A 314 -7.28 3.02 -25.64
N TRP A 315 -6.51 1.93 -25.65
CA TRP A 315 -5.14 1.90 -26.23
C TRP A 315 -5.07 1.21 -27.61
N TRP A 316 -6.08 0.43 -27.95
CA TRP A 316 -6.18 -0.35 -29.19
C TRP A 316 -6.10 0.46 -30.48
N PRO A 317 -6.73 1.65 -30.62
CA PRO A 317 -6.74 2.36 -31.91
C PRO A 317 -5.35 2.71 -32.46
N ARG A 318 -4.30 2.55 -31.65
CA ARG A 318 -2.92 2.89 -31.98
C ARG A 318 -2.00 1.68 -32.21
N GLY A 319 -2.40 0.47 -31.79
CA GLY A 319 -1.51 -0.70 -31.77
C GLY A 319 -2.10 -1.95 -32.41
N HIS A 320 -1.26 -2.98 -32.56
CA HIS A 320 -1.67 -4.27 -33.11
C HIS A 320 -2.60 -5.04 -32.18
N TRP A 321 -3.44 -5.93 -32.71
CA TRP A 321 -4.40 -6.66 -31.87
C TRP A 321 -3.78 -7.52 -30.77
N ALA A 322 -2.52 -7.92 -30.97
CA ALA A 322 -1.77 -8.75 -30.06
C ALA A 322 -1.47 -8.08 -28.71
N ILE A 323 -1.55 -6.73 -28.61
CA ILE A 323 -1.28 -6.00 -27.34
C ILE A 323 -2.22 -6.42 -26.20
N ILE A 324 -3.41 -6.94 -26.53
CA ILE A 324 -4.41 -7.35 -25.55
C ILE A 324 -4.14 -8.73 -24.95
N LEU A 325 -3.30 -9.56 -25.60
CA LEU A 325 -3.14 -10.97 -25.23
C LEU A 325 -2.63 -11.17 -23.79
N PRO A 326 -1.62 -10.43 -23.30
CA PRO A 326 -1.14 -10.61 -21.93
C PRO A 326 -2.22 -10.35 -20.86
N PRO A 327 -2.90 -9.18 -20.81
CA PRO A 327 -3.93 -8.96 -19.79
C PRO A 327 -5.16 -9.88 -19.97
N VAL A 328 -5.50 -10.30 -21.19
CA VAL A 328 -6.59 -11.28 -21.42
C VAL A 328 -6.25 -12.64 -20.82
N PHE A 329 -5.06 -13.17 -21.07
CA PHE A 329 -4.66 -14.48 -20.56
C PHE A 329 -4.63 -14.51 -19.03
N ILE A 330 -4.02 -13.48 -18.42
CA ILE A 330 -3.93 -13.38 -16.96
C ILE A 330 -5.31 -13.12 -16.35
N GLY A 331 -6.10 -12.22 -16.94
CA GLY A 331 -7.46 -11.88 -16.48
C GLY A 331 -8.44 -13.05 -16.57
N ALA A 332 -8.37 -13.84 -17.64
CA ALA A 332 -9.13 -15.09 -17.77
C ALA A 332 -8.72 -16.10 -16.69
N THR A 333 -7.42 -16.22 -16.42
CA THR A 333 -6.91 -17.09 -15.34
C THR A 333 -7.42 -16.64 -13.97
N VAL A 334 -7.40 -15.34 -13.67
CA VAL A 334 -7.98 -14.77 -12.44
C VAL A 334 -9.47 -15.12 -12.35
N THR A 335 -10.24 -14.85 -13.41
CA THR A 335 -11.69 -15.11 -13.48
C THR A 335 -12.03 -16.57 -13.21
N ILE A 336 -11.38 -17.50 -13.91
CA ILE A 336 -11.58 -18.95 -13.73
C ILE A 336 -11.25 -19.35 -12.28
N ARG A 337 -10.14 -18.86 -11.73
CA ARG A 337 -9.72 -19.22 -10.38
C ARG A 337 -10.66 -18.68 -9.30
N VAL A 338 -11.12 -17.43 -9.42
CA VAL A 338 -12.06 -16.82 -8.48
C VAL A 338 -13.35 -17.66 -8.38
N LEU A 339 -13.83 -18.23 -9.48
CA LEU A 339 -15.04 -19.06 -9.52
C LEU A 339 -14.82 -20.51 -9.08
N THR A 340 -13.65 -21.09 -9.38
CA THR A 340 -13.40 -22.55 -9.22
C THR A 340 -12.58 -22.92 -7.97
N LYS A 341 -11.85 -21.98 -7.36
CA LYS A 341 -11.01 -22.21 -6.18
C LYS A 341 -11.49 -21.35 -5.02
N ARG A 342 -11.67 -21.94 -3.84
CA ARG A 342 -12.31 -21.29 -2.67
C ARG A 342 -11.56 -21.44 -1.34
N SER A 343 -10.29 -21.84 -1.37
CA SER A 343 -9.49 -21.91 -0.14
C SER A 343 -8.71 -20.61 0.07
N PRO A 344 -8.43 -20.19 1.32
CA PRO A 344 -7.65 -18.97 1.59
C PRO A 344 -6.29 -18.95 0.90
N LYS A 345 -5.62 -20.11 0.81
CA LYS A 345 -4.36 -20.23 0.07
C LYS A 345 -4.54 -20.03 -1.44
N ALA A 346 -5.62 -20.58 -2.01
CA ALA A 346 -5.90 -20.39 -3.43
C ALA A 346 -6.29 -18.94 -3.74
N ASP A 347 -7.05 -18.29 -2.87
CA ASP A 347 -7.41 -16.87 -2.97
C ASP A 347 -6.18 -15.97 -2.82
N SER A 348 -5.23 -16.31 -1.94
CA SER A 348 -3.93 -15.63 -1.86
C SER A 348 -3.13 -15.71 -3.16
N ASN A 349 -3.14 -16.86 -3.83
CA ASN A 349 -2.50 -17.00 -5.14
C ASN A 349 -3.27 -16.23 -6.23
N THR A 350 -4.60 -16.22 -6.17
CA THR A 350 -5.45 -15.45 -7.09
C THR A 350 -5.25 -13.94 -6.93
N TRP A 351 -5.07 -13.45 -5.71
CA TRP A 351 -4.69 -12.07 -5.42
C TRP A 351 -3.37 -11.69 -6.10
N LYS A 352 -2.33 -12.52 -5.98
CA LYS A 352 -1.04 -12.28 -6.67
C LYS A 352 -1.19 -12.26 -8.20
N LEU A 353 -2.02 -13.15 -8.75
CA LEU A 353 -2.34 -13.16 -10.18
C LEU A 353 -3.13 -11.92 -10.60
N TRP A 354 -4.01 -11.39 -9.74
CA TRP A 354 -4.69 -10.13 -9.98
C TRP A 354 -3.71 -8.94 -9.99
N CYS A 355 -2.70 -8.92 -9.11
CA CYS A 355 -1.63 -7.92 -9.17
C CYS A 355 -0.87 -8.00 -10.50
N LEU A 356 -0.56 -9.23 -10.95
CA LEU A 356 0.08 -9.46 -12.25
C LEU A 356 -0.83 -9.06 -13.43
N TRP A 357 -2.15 -9.26 -13.31
CA TRP A 357 -3.13 -8.78 -14.29
C TRP A 357 -3.11 -7.24 -14.37
N GLY A 358 -3.06 -6.55 -13.22
CA GLY A 358 -2.87 -5.09 -13.17
C GLY A 358 -1.61 -4.66 -13.93
N VAL A 359 -0.47 -5.33 -13.72
CA VAL A 359 0.76 -5.08 -14.51
C VAL A 359 0.55 -5.34 -16.01
N GLY A 360 -0.24 -6.37 -16.36
CA GLY A 360 -0.66 -6.62 -17.73
C GLY A 360 -1.47 -5.46 -18.35
N LEU A 361 -2.30 -4.76 -17.57
CA LEU A 361 -2.97 -3.54 -18.03
C LEU A 361 -1.97 -2.39 -18.22
N TYR A 362 -0.98 -2.26 -17.34
CA TYR A 362 0.04 -1.20 -17.40
C TYR A 362 0.95 -1.32 -18.63
N TYR A 363 1.02 -2.51 -19.24
CA TYR A 363 1.73 -2.76 -20.49
C TYR A 363 1.03 -2.16 -21.71
N LEU A 364 -0.28 -1.91 -21.66
CA LEU A 364 -1.06 -1.45 -22.83
C LEU A 364 -0.55 -0.13 -23.44
N PRO A 365 -0.26 0.95 -22.66
CA PRO A 365 0.25 2.20 -23.21
C PRO A 365 1.54 2.05 -24.03
N PRO A 366 2.67 1.52 -23.50
CA PRO A 366 3.89 1.38 -24.29
C PRO A 366 3.76 0.37 -25.43
N ALA A 367 2.92 -0.67 -25.27
CA ALA A 367 2.68 -1.64 -26.33
C ALA A 367 1.95 -1.04 -27.54
N SER A 368 1.12 -0.02 -27.33
CA SER A 368 0.39 0.67 -28.40
C SER A 368 1.28 1.53 -29.31
N LEU A 369 2.57 1.66 -28.99
CA LEU A 369 3.57 2.37 -29.81
C LEU A 369 4.26 1.46 -30.83
N ILE A 370 4.03 0.14 -30.77
CA ILE A 370 4.60 -0.90 -31.64
C ILE A 370 3.49 -1.40 -32.57
#